data_AF-A0A1S2R7G1-F1
#
_entry.id   AF-A0A1S2R7G1-F1
#
_cell.length_a   1.000
_cell.length_b   1.000
_cell.length_c   1.000
_cell.angle_alpha   90.00
_cell.angle_beta   90.00
_cell.angle_gamma   90.00
#
_symmetry.space_group_name_H-M   'P 1'
#
loop_
_entity.id
_entity.type
_entity.pdbx_description
1 polymer ?
#
loop_
_entity_poly.entity_id
_entity_poly.type
_entity_poly.pdbx_seq_one_letter_code
_entity_poly.pdbx_strand_id
1 'polypeptide(L)'
;MQVTVKAHFNKQTKDSKKELIQFHVKGEDEKKPELNSLTREVVILEIEGVEQKLKCEFNKSTKDSKKTVLEFIVKGDASAENTFNFYKRAGSDVTLNIIESQMSADDFEDESHEGIKYTVDKDGTASVNPNQMTLDDVENVDGSASDQDAVLTKSNEQDPFGDNDDDLLD
;
A
#
# COMPACT_ATOMS: atom_id res chain seq x y z
N MET A 1 -7.27 -8.11 8.39
CA MET A 1 -7.66 -9.53 8.64
C MET A 1 -6.64 -10.50 8.02
N GLN A 2 -6.47 -11.73 8.53
CA GLN A 2 -5.58 -12.75 7.92
C GLN A 2 -6.17 -14.18 7.99
N VAL A 3 -5.84 -15.01 7.00
CA VAL A 3 -6.21 -16.44 6.99
C VAL A 3 -5.10 -17.31 6.41
N THR A 4 -4.81 -18.42 7.07
CA THR A 4 -3.86 -19.45 6.59
C THR A 4 -4.63 -20.65 6.08
N VAL A 5 -4.33 -21.12 4.87
CA VAL A 5 -4.98 -22.28 4.25
C VAL A 5 -3.97 -23.19 3.57
N LYS A 6 -4.20 -24.51 3.61
CA LYS A 6 -3.47 -25.44 2.76
C LYS A 6 -4.08 -25.43 1.36
N ALA A 7 -3.30 -24.99 0.39
CA ALA A 7 -3.74 -24.79 -0.97
C ALA A 7 -2.78 -25.43 -1.97
N HIS A 8 -3.32 -26.05 -3.00
CA HIS A 8 -2.53 -26.47 -4.15
C HIS A 8 -2.40 -25.30 -5.11
N PHE A 9 -1.17 -24.87 -5.40
CA PHE A 9 -0.94 -23.85 -6.40
C PHE A 9 -1.16 -24.47 -7.78
N ASN A 10 -2.34 -24.26 -8.37
CA ASN A 10 -2.72 -24.95 -9.59
C ASN A 10 -2.06 -24.37 -10.85
N LYS A 11 -2.25 -23.07 -11.10
CA LYS A 11 -1.68 -22.41 -12.30
C LYS A 11 -1.57 -20.91 -12.10
N GLN A 12 -0.69 -20.32 -12.91
CA GLN A 12 -0.64 -18.89 -13.14
C GLN A 12 -0.79 -18.61 -14.64
N THR A 13 -1.54 -17.57 -15.00
CA THR A 13 -1.69 -17.10 -16.37
C THR A 13 -1.26 -15.65 -16.43
N LYS A 14 -0.19 -15.36 -17.17
CA LYS A 14 0.27 -14.00 -17.41
C LYS A 14 -0.36 -13.47 -18.69
N ASP A 15 -1.08 -12.36 -18.59
CA ASP A 15 -1.59 -11.57 -19.71
C ASP A 15 -0.79 -10.25 -19.81
N SER A 16 -0.88 -9.55 -20.94
CA SER A 16 -0.17 -8.28 -21.15
C SER A 16 -0.57 -7.18 -20.17
N LYS A 17 -1.73 -7.29 -19.50
CA LYS A 17 -2.23 -6.27 -18.54
C LYS A 17 -2.32 -6.76 -17.09
N LYS A 18 -2.43 -8.06 -16.86
CA LYS A 18 -2.70 -8.64 -15.54
C LYS A 18 -2.19 -10.08 -15.46
N GLU A 19 -1.90 -10.55 -14.26
CA GLU A 19 -1.56 -11.94 -14.01
C GLU A 19 -2.66 -12.59 -13.15
N LEU A 20 -3.21 -13.72 -13.59
CA LEU A 20 -4.21 -14.49 -12.86
C LEU A 20 -3.52 -15.66 -12.16
N ILE A 21 -3.68 -15.77 -10.84
CA ILE A 21 -3.15 -16.86 -10.03
C ILE A 21 -4.31 -17.67 -9.47
N GLN A 22 -4.21 -18.99 -9.56
CA GLN A 22 -5.27 -19.88 -9.16
C GLN A 22 -4.79 -20.93 -8.16
N PHE A 23 -5.43 -20.97 -7.00
CA PHE A 23 -5.18 -21.95 -5.95
C PHE A 23 -6.38 -22.89 -5.76
N HIS A 24 -6.14 -24.15 -5.44
CA HIS A 24 -7.17 -25.13 -5.08
C HIS A 24 -7.07 -25.46 -3.60
N VAL A 25 -8.08 -25.08 -2.83
CA VAL A 25 -8.21 -25.42 -1.42
C VAL A 25 -9.16 -26.61 -1.29
N LYS A 26 -8.87 -27.52 -0.34
CA LYS A 26 -9.68 -28.71 -0.07
C LYS A 26 -9.81 -28.93 1.43
N GLY A 27 -10.83 -29.68 1.83
CA GLY A 27 -10.98 -30.13 3.22
C GLY A 27 -11.58 -29.05 4.12
N GLU A 28 -11.07 -28.92 5.34
CA GLU A 28 -11.62 -27.97 6.33
C GLU A 28 -11.30 -26.51 5.99
N ASP A 29 -10.19 -26.26 5.31
CA ASP A 29 -9.74 -24.92 4.93
C ASP A 29 -10.72 -24.22 3.95
N GLU A 30 -11.51 -24.97 3.19
CA GLU A 30 -12.49 -24.38 2.27
C GLU A 30 -13.74 -23.82 2.97
N LYS A 31 -13.95 -24.18 4.24
CA LYS A 31 -15.11 -23.75 5.05
C LYS A 31 -14.81 -22.50 5.88
N LYS A 32 -13.58 -22.00 5.83
CA LYS A 32 -13.15 -20.82 6.57
C LYS A 32 -13.93 -19.58 6.10
N PRO A 33 -14.78 -18.99 6.96
CA PRO A 33 -15.60 -17.84 6.57
C PRO A 33 -14.76 -16.62 6.16
N GLU A 34 -13.52 -16.52 6.66
CA GLU A 34 -12.57 -15.45 6.35
C GLU A 34 -12.24 -15.37 4.85
N LEU A 35 -12.26 -16.51 4.14
CA LEU A 35 -12.06 -16.52 2.69
C LEU A 35 -13.17 -15.77 1.94
N ASN A 36 -14.39 -15.81 2.45
CA ASN A 36 -15.51 -15.09 1.85
C ASN A 36 -15.39 -13.59 2.14
N SER A 37 -14.96 -13.23 3.35
CA SER A 37 -14.74 -11.82 3.73
C SER A 37 -13.63 -11.16 2.92
N LEU A 38 -12.55 -11.90 2.63
CA LEU A 38 -11.42 -11.39 1.83
C LEU A 38 -11.72 -11.39 0.32
N THR A 39 -12.83 -11.98 -0.12
CA THR A 39 -13.18 -12.00 -1.55
C THR A 39 -13.53 -10.59 -2.03
N ARG A 40 -12.94 -10.19 -3.16
CA ARG A 40 -12.94 -8.84 -3.79
C ARG A 40 -12.05 -7.80 -3.12
N GLU A 41 -11.33 -8.17 -2.07
CA GLU A 41 -10.40 -7.25 -1.42
C GLU A 41 -8.98 -7.36 -1.99
N VAL A 42 -8.18 -6.31 -1.76
CA VAL A 42 -6.75 -6.34 -2.04
C VAL A 42 -6.05 -7.06 -0.90
N VAL A 43 -5.30 -8.10 -1.23
CA VAL A 43 -4.63 -8.99 -0.27
C VAL A 43 -3.15 -9.15 -0.62
N ILE A 44 -2.37 -9.47 0.40
CA ILE A 44 -0.98 -9.90 0.32
C ILE A 44 -0.96 -11.42 0.50
N LEU A 45 -0.41 -12.12 -0.48
CA LEU A 45 -0.18 -13.54 -0.43
C LEU A 45 1.23 -13.83 0.06
N GLU A 46 1.34 -14.70 1.04
CA GLU A 46 2.62 -15.24 1.52
C GLU A 46 2.57 -16.76 1.46
N ILE A 47 3.62 -17.36 0.94
CA ILE A 47 3.78 -18.82 0.91
C ILE A 47 4.82 -19.21 1.94
N GLU A 48 4.51 -20.18 2.80
CA GLU A 48 5.47 -20.70 3.77
C GLU A 48 6.73 -21.23 3.07
N GLY A 49 7.90 -20.77 3.52
CA GLY A 49 9.19 -21.09 2.89
C GLY A 49 9.50 -20.30 1.61
N VAL A 50 8.79 -19.19 1.37
CA VAL A 50 9.10 -18.18 0.36
C VAL A 50 9.06 -16.81 1.04
N GLU A 51 10.18 -16.10 1.05
CA GLU A 51 10.26 -14.76 1.68
C GLU A 51 9.49 -13.69 0.90
N GLN A 52 9.27 -13.95 -0.39
CA GLN A 52 8.65 -13.02 -1.32
C GLN A 52 7.13 -12.98 -1.12
N LYS A 53 6.60 -11.80 -0.81
CA LYS A 53 5.18 -11.52 -0.66
C LYS A 53 4.60 -10.97 -1.95
N LEU A 54 3.37 -11.32 -2.27
CA LEU A 54 2.71 -10.89 -3.51
C LEU A 54 1.41 -10.13 -3.23
N LYS A 55 1.39 -8.84 -3.56
CA LYS A 55 0.18 -8.02 -3.48
C LYS A 55 -0.71 -8.27 -4.70
N CYS A 56 -1.97 -8.62 -4.47
CA CYS A 56 -2.93 -8.94 -5.51
C CYS A 56 -4.37 -8.66 -5.07
N GLU A 57 -5.31 -8.72 -6.00
CA GLU A 57 -6.74 -8.59 -5.73
C GLU A 57 -7.37 -9.99 -5.70
N PHE A 58 -8.09 -10.31 -4.63
CA PHE A 58 -8.80 -11.59 -4.52
C PHE A 58 -10.09 -11.53 -5.35
N ASN A 59 -10.01 -11.83 -6.64
CA ASN A 59 -11.11 -11.66 -7.59
C ASN A 59 -12.38 -12.47 -7.24
N LYS A 60 -12.25 -13.78 -7.02
CA LYS A 60 -13.39 -14.64 -6.65
C LYS A 60 -12.98 -15.97 -6.03
N SER A 61 -13.88 -16.53 -5.24
CA SER A 61 -13.84 -17.91 -4.74
C SER A 61 -14.96 -18.72 -5.39
N THR A 62 -14.62 -19.85 -6.01
CA THR A 62 -15.59 -20.75 -6.65
C THR A 62 -15.56 -22.11 -5.95
N LYS A 63 -16.64 -22.46 -5.26
CA LYS A 63 -16.78 -23.77 -4.65
C LYS A 63 -17.22 -24.79 -5.69
N ASP A 64 -16.38 -25.78 -5.95
CA ASP A 64 -16.70 -26.97 -6.72
C ASP A 64 -16.98 -28.14 -5.76
N SER A 65 -17.58 -29.22 -6.27
CA SER A 65 -17.98 -30.39 -5.46
C SER A 65 -16.82 -31.14 -4.79
N LYS A 66 -15.57 -30.84 -5.18
CA LYS A 66 -14.35 -31.52 -4.68
C LYS A 66 -13.29 -30.58 -4.12
N LYS A 67 -13.41 -29.27 -4.37
CA LYS A 67 -12.39 -28.27 -4.06
C LYS A 67 -12.98 -26.88 -4.21
N THR A 68 -12.35 -25.92 -3.57
CA THR A 68 -12.65 -24.52 -3.75
C THR A 68 -11.51 -23.86 -4.53
N VAL A 69 -11.85 -23.17 -5.61
CA VAL A 69 -10.91 -22.50 -6.50
C VAL A 69 -10.85 -21.03 -6.09
N LEU A 70 -9.67 -20.58 -5.65
CA LEU A 70 -9.41 -19.19 -5.32
C LEU A 70 -8.69 -18.54 -6.50
N GLU A 71 -9.23 -17.44 -7.02
CA GLU A 71 -8.67 -16.69 -8.14
C GLU A 71 -8.21 -15.31 -7.68
N PHE A 72 -6.92 -15.02 -7.91
CA PHE A 72 -6.28 -13.76 -7.57
C PHE A 72 -5.76 -13.06 -8.83
N ILE A 73 -5.88 -11.74 -8.88
CA ILE A 73 -5.41 -10.92 -9.99
C ILE A 73 -4.28 -10.01 -9.51
N VAL A 74 -3.11 -10.18 -10.07
CA VAL A 74 -1.96 -9.28 -9.90
C VAL A 74 -2.02 -8.22 -11.00
N LYS A 75 -1.96 -6.94 -10.62
CA LYS A 75 -1.83 -5.83 -11.57
C LYS A 75 -0.35 -5.64 -11.93
N GLY A 76 -0.05 -5.44 -13.21
CA GLY A 76 1.27 -5.61 -13.82
C GLY A 76 2.41 -4.68 -13.35
N ASP A 77 2.16 -3.77 -12.41
CA ASP A 77 3.18 -2.90 -11.80
C ASP A 77 3.81 -3.49 -10.53
N ALA A 78 3.31 -4.62 -10.02
CA ALA A 78 3.97 -5.33 -8.93
C ALA A 78 5.25 -5.99 -9.45
N SER A 79 6.39 -5.29 -9.28
CA SER A 79 7.72 -5.61 -9.80
C SER A 79 8.01 -7.10 -9.97
N ALA A 80 8.10 -7.52 -11.23
CA ALA A 80 8.34 -8.90 -11.65
C ALA A 80 9.65 -9.51 -11.11
N GLU A 81 10.58 -8.70 -10.62
CA GLU A 81 11.87 -9.16 -10.10
C GLU A 81 11.77 -9.90 -8.76
N ASN A 82 10.75 -9.62 -7.94
CA ASN A 82 10.61 -10.22 -6.61
C ASN A 82 9.57 -11.35 -6.51
N THR A 83 8.93 -11.78 -7.60
CA THR A 83 7.87 -12.83 -7.52
C THR A 83 8.32 -14.19 -8.08
N PHE A 84 9.56 -14.29 -8.57
CA PHE A 84 10.05 -15.51 -9.23
C PHE A 84 10.00 -16.77 -8.36
N ASN A 85 10.42 -16.67 -7.10
CA ASN A 85 10.39 -17.82 -6.18
C ASN A 85 8.98 -18.20 -5.74
N PHE A 86 8.06 -17.23 -5.68
CA PHE A 86 6.65 -17.48 -5.43
C PHE A 86 6.07 -18.33 -6.56
N TYR A 87 6.35 -17.96 -7.81
CA TYR A 87 5.87 -18.68 -8.99
C TYR A 87 6.54 -20.04 -9.21
N LYS A 88 7.76 -20.26 -8.73
CA LYS A 88 8.39 -21.60 -8.73
C LYS A 88 7.59 -22.64 -7.94
N ARG A 89 6.78 -22.20 -6.97
CA ARG A 89 5.92 -23.10 -6.19
C ARG A 89 4.65 -23.52 -6.94
N ALA A 90 4.39 -22.97 -8.13
CA ALA A 90 3.30 -23.42 -8.98
C ALA A 90 3.41 -24.92 -9.28
N GLY A 91 2.28 -25.62 -9.17
CA GLY A 91 2.17 -27.07 -9.30
C GLY A 91 2.35 -27.85 -7.99
N SER A 92 2.72 -27.20 -6.88
CA SER A 92 2.95 -27.85 -5.58
C SER A 92 1.87 -27.48 -4.54
N ASP A 93 1.70 -28.34 -3.54
CA ASP A 93 0.93 -28.02 -2.33
C ASP A 93 1.73 -27.04 -1.46
N VAL A 94 1.08 -25.96 -1.05
CA VAL A 94 1.69 -24.88 -0.26
C VAL A 94 0.77 -24.50 0.92
N THR A 95 1.39 -24.04 2.00
CA THR A 95 0.67 -23.29 3.03
C THR A 95 0.62 -21.83 2.59
N LEU A 96 -0.59 -21.35 2.27
CA LEU A 96 -0.84 -19.99 1.79
C LEU A 96 -1.41 -19.15 2.92
N ASN A 97 -0.75 -18.05 3.25
CA ASN A 97 -1.28 -16.99 4.10
C ASN A 97 -1.84 -15.89 3.21
N ILE A 98 -3.09 -15.51 3.46
CA ILE A 98 -3.80 -14.44 2.76
C ILE A 98 -4.05 -13.35 3.79
N ILE A 99 -3.42 -12.20 3.61
CA ILE A 99 -3.46 -11.07 4.54
C ILE A 99 -4.13 -9.91 3.83
N GLU A 100 -5.07 -9.25 4.47
CA GLU A 100 -5.71 -8.05 3.94
C GLU A 100 -4.68 -6.91 3.80
N SER A 101 -4.62 -6.26 2.63
CA SER A 101 -3.65 -5.19 2.36
C SER A 101 -4.14 -3.81 2.78
N GLN A 102 -5.44 -3.64 3.00
CA GLN A 102 -6.02 -2.37 3.42
C GLN A 102 -6.27 -2.40 4.93
N MET A 103 -5.78 -1.39 5.64
CA MET A 103 -6.34 -1.04 6.95
C MET A 103 -7.79 -0.63 6.72
N SER A 104 -8.71 -1.24 7.48
CA SER A 104 -10.08 -0.75 7.57
C SER A 104 -10.06 0.70 8.07
N ALA A 105 -10.99 1.55 7.62
CA ALA A 105 -11.08 2.94 8.09
C ALA A 105 -11.21 3.05 9.63
N ASP A 106 -11.74 2.01 10.30
CA ASP A 106 -11.80 1.87 11.75
C ASP A 106 -10.41 1.83 12.44
N ASP A 107 -9.36 1.42 11.73
CA ASP A 107 -7.99 1.29 12.27
C ASP A 107 -7.19 2.61 12.13
N PHE A 108 -7.80 3.64 11.52
CA PHE A 108 -7.18 4.97 11.35
C PHE A 108 -7.22 5.80 12.65
N GLU A 109 -8.04 5.42 13.63
CA GLU A 109 -8.19 6.18 14.88
C GLU A 109 -7.16 5.83 15.97
N ASP A 110 -6.45 4.70 15.85
CA ASP A 110 -5.55 4.18 16.91
C ASP A 110 -4.05 4.38 16.65
N GLU A 111 -3.63 4.82 15.44
CA GLU A 111 -2.22 5.17 15.20
C GLU A 111 -1.90 6.56 15.75
N SER A 112 -1.03 6.60 16.77
CA SER A 112 -0.46 7.84 17.30
C SER A 112 0.48 8.46 16.26
N HIS A 113 -0.08 9.24 15.34
CA HIS A 113 0.71 10.00 14.37
C HIS A 113 1.46 11.15 15.07
N GLU A 114 2.66 11.48 14.59
CA GLU A 114 3.47 12.60 15.11
C GLU A 114 2.79 13.98 14.90
N GLY A 115 1.68 14.05 14.16
CA GLY A 115 0.89 15.26 13.95
C GLY A 115 0.21 15.79 15.22
N ILE A 116 0.09 17.12 15.32
CA ILE A 116 -0.62 17.80 16.40
C ILE A 116 -2.12 17.53 16.26
N LYS A 117 -2.75 17.10 17.36
CA LYS A 117 -4.21 16.93 17.40
C LYS A 117 -4.92 18.26 17.20
N TYR A 118 -5.85 18.30 16.26
CA TYR A 118 -6.73 19.44 16.01
C TYR A 118 -8.18 18.97 15.98
N THR A 119 -9.11 19.87 16.27
CA THR A 119 -10.55 19.63 16.15
C THR A 119 -11.12 20.50 15.06
N VAL A 120 -11.99 19.94 14.23
CA VAL A 120 -12.72 20.72 13.21
C VAL A 120 -14.10 21.06 13.75
N ASP A 121 -14.39 22.35 13.84
CA ASP A 121 -15.68 22.87 14.27
C ASP A 121 -16.71 22.80 13.13
N LYS A 122 -17.99 22.92 13.47
CA LYS A 122 -19.11 22.80 12.50
C LYS A 122 -19.12 23.90 11.44
N ASP A 123 -18.41 24.99 11.70
CA ASP A 123 -18.20 26.10 10.77
C ASP A 123 -17.02 25.87 9.82
N GLY A 124 -16.33 24.72 9.94
CA GLY A 124 -15.18 24.35 9.13
C GLY A 124 -13.86 24.94 9.63
N THR A 125 -13.84 25.57 10.80
CA THR A 125 -12.60 26.07 11.41
C THR A 125 -11.84 24.93 12.11
N ALA A 126 -10.51 25.00 12.09
CA ALA A 126 -9.65 24.03 12.76
C ALA A 126 -9.07 24.66 14.03
N SER A 127 -9.36 24.05 15.17
CA SER A 127 -8.83 24.44 16.48
C SER A 127 -7.61 23.58 16.82
N VAL A 128 -6.47 24.24 17.04
CA VAL A 128 -5.18 23.63 17.40
C VAL A 128 -4.76 24.05 18.82
N ASN A 129 -3.71 23.42 19.35
CA ASN A 129 -3.20 23.76 20.68
C ASN A 129 -2.78 25.26 20.74
N PRO A 130 -3.18 26.02 21.77
CA PRO A 130 -2.86 27.44 21.90
C PRO A 130 -1.36 27.76 22.05
N ASN A 131 -0.52 26.77 22.33
CA ASN A 131 0.94 26.92 22.33
C ASN A 131 1.57 26.82 20.93
N GLN A 132 0.77 26.66 19.87
CA GLN A 132 1.23 26.71 18.49
C GLN A 132 1.30 28.17 18.02
N MET A 133 2.45 28.56 17.48
CA MET A 133 2.66 29.90 16.93
C MET A 133 1.73 30.13 15.74
N THR A 134 1.03 31.27 15.73
CA THR A 134 0.20 31.68 14.61
C THR A 134 1.04 32.39 13.55
N LEU A 135 0.54 32.47 12.31
CA LEU A 135 1.21 33.23 11.25
C LEU A 135 1.34 34.73 11.62
N ASP A 136 0.42 35.24 12.43
CA ASP A 136 0.42 36.62 12.93
C ASP A 136 1.52 36.87 13.98
N ASP A 137 1.98 35.83 14.68
CA ASP A 137 3.07 35.93 15.66
C ASP A 137 4.45 36.09 14.99
N VAL A 138 4.55 35.86 13.68
CA VAL A 138 5.81 35.89 12.93
C VAL A 138 6.26 37.32 12.61
N GLU A 139 5.36 38.32 12.62
CA GLU A 139 5.65 39.71 12.24
C GLU A 139 6.26 40.61 13.35
N ASN A 140 6.75 40.04 14.45
CA ASN A 140 7.44 40.80 15.50
C ASN A 140 8.87 40.32 15.83
N VAL A 141 9.58 39.74 14.86
CA VAL A 141 11.04 39.62 14.95
C VAL A 141 11.68 40.91 14.40
N ASP A 142 11.62 41.97 15.21
CA ASP A 142 12.35 43.20 14.93
C ASP A 142 13.87 42.90 14.89
N GLY A 143 14.50 43.28 13.78
CA GLY A 143 15.88 42.95 13.46
C GLY A 143 16.88 43.41 14.52
N SER A 144 17.58 42.46 15.13
CA SER A 144 18.95 42.65 15.62
C SER A 144 19.88 41.82 14.75
N ALA A 145 20.32 42.41 13.64
CA ALA A 145 21.47 41.95 12.90
C ALA A 145 22.71 42.08 13.81
N SER A 146 23.24 40.95 14.26
CA SER A 146 24.66 40.84 14.56
C SER A 146 25.23 39.80 13.62
N ASP A 147 25.85 40.30 12.55
CA ASP A 147 26.82 39.58 11.73
C ASP A 147 27.78 38.78 12.62
N GLN A 148 27.85 37.46 12.40
CA GLN A 148 29.14 36.80 12.21
C GLN A 148 29.02 35.38 11.62
N ASP A 149 29.78 35.25 10.54
CA ASP A 149 30.42 34.07 9.97
C ASP A 149 29.67 33.16 8.99
N ALA A 150 30.18 33.25 7.76
CA ALA A 150 29.88 32.47 6.59
C ALA A 150 30.48 31.06 6.67
N VAL A 151 29.73 30.05 6.21
CA VAL A 151 30.28 28.99 5.36
C VAL A 151 29.24 28.63 4.30
N LEU A 152 29.47 29.09 3.07
CA LEU A 152 28.87 28.51 1.88
C LEU A 152 29.42 27.08 1.71
N THR A 153 28.55 26.07 1.63
CA THR A 153 28.85 24.88 0.83
C THR A 153 27.58 24.38 0.14
N LYS A 154 27.61 24.58 -1.18
CA LYS A 154 26.73 24.13 -2.27
C LYS A 154 25.79 22.97 -1.97
N SER A 155 24.50 23.18 -2.27
CA SER A 155 23.59 22.15 -2.78
C SER A 155 22.85 22.72 -3.98
N ASN A 156 22.98 22.00 -5.09
CA ASN A 156 22.48 22.29 -6.41
C ASN A 156 21.08 21.68 -6.53
N GLU A 157 20.02 22.48 -6.53
CA GLU A 157 18.68 22.02 -6.92
C GLU A 157 18.06 23.02 -7.88
N GLN A 158 18.06 22.61 -9.14
CA GLN A 158 17.32 23.18 -10.25
C GLN A 158 15.83 23.15 -9.92
N ASP A 159 15.18 24.30 -10.01
CA ASP A 159 13.73 24.44 -10.06
C ASP A 159 13.20 23.81 -11.37
N PRO A 160 12.36 22.76 -11.32
CA PRO A 160 11.87 22.08 -12.52
C PRO A 160 10.59 22.71 -13.11
N PHE A 161 10.14 23.87 -12.62
CA PHE A 161 8.92 24.52 -13.11
C PHE A 161 9.14 25.97 -13.62
N GLY A 162 10.28 26.22 -14.26
CA GLY A 162 10.49 27.44 -15.04
C GLY A 162 9.76 27.35 -16.38
N ASP A 163 8.60 28.01 -16.46
CA ASP A 163 7.83 28.28 -17.68
C ASP A 163 8.75 28.75 -18.82
N ASN A 164 8.86 27.95 -19.88
CA ASN A 164 9.35 28.39 -21.18
C ASN A 164 8.16 28.94 -21.97
N ASP A 165 7.86 30.21 -21.77
CA ASP A 165 7.10 30.99 -22.73
C ASP A 165 7.84 32.32 -22.97
N ASP A 166 7.88 32.66 -24.26
CA ASP A 166 8.32 33.90 -24.91
C ASP A 166 9.76 34.04 -25.48
N ASP A 167 9.72 34.32 -26.79
CA ASP A 167 10.60 35.16 -27.59
C ASP A 167 11.89 34.59 -28.19
N LEU A 168 11.73 33.99 -29.39
CA LEU A 168 12.69 34.20 -30.48
C LEU A 168 11.97 34.76 -31.72
N LEU A 169 11.88 36.09 -31.77
CA LEU A 169 11.84 36.87 -33.00
C LEU A 169 13.29 37.17 -33.41
N ASP A 170 13.73 36.60 -34.53
CA ASP A 170 14.50 37.29 -35.58
C ASP A 170 14.32 36.55 -36.92
#